data_AF-M7CGR6-F1
#
_entry.id   AF-M7CGR6-F1
#
_cell.length_a   1.000
_cell.length_b   1.000
_cell.length_c   1.000
_cell.angle_alpha   90.00
_cell.angle_beta   90.00
_cell.angle_gamma   90.00
#
_symmetry.space_group_name_H-M   'P 1'
#
loop_
_entity.id
_entity.type
_entity.pdbx_description
1 polymer ?
#
loop_
_entity_poly.entity_id
_entity_poly.type
_entity_poly.pdbx_seq_one_letter_code
_entity_poly.pdbx_strand_id
1 'polypeptide(L)'
;MTAKVVNIGLKRNVELTLDILKSISIAWDKQQKDCCCIADTGKIRKELQETVKKETPNNKVKLQAGKKRMDQALTPSHFLANILDSEYQCRCLTAEEERATMTRGSNHPSSIPTVIHFSAGGEPFKQYMFVDDGLKKVTPLN
;
A
#
# COMPACT_ATOMS: atom_id res chain seq x y z
N MET A 1 46.08 -13.76 2.87
CA MET A 1 45.37 -14.87 3.52
C MET A 1 43.88 -14.61 3.43
N THR A 2 43.16 -15.29 2.54
CA THR A 2 41.69 -15.23 2.44
C THR A 2 41.09 -16.07 3.56
N ALA A 3 40.46 -15.43 4.55
CA ALA A 3 39.80 -16.11 5.65
C ALA A 3 38.70 -17.04 5.10
N LYS A 4 38.89 -18.35 5.27
CA LYS A 4 37.94 -19.38 4.87
C LYS A 4 36.69 -19.21 5.74
N VAL A 5 35.52 -18.97 5.13
CA VAL A 5 34.26 -18.81 5.85
C VAL A 5 33.95 -20.11 6.60
N VAL A 6 34.14 -20.10 7.93
CA VAL A 6 33.98 -21.27 8.80
C VAL A 6 32.50 -21.61 9.00
N ASN A 7 31.60 -20.65 8.81
CA ASN A 7 30.17 -20.83 9.03
C ASN A 7 29.35 -20.37 7.81
N ILE A 8 29.04 -21.33 6.94
CA ILE A 8 28.22 -21.12 5.73
C ILE A 8 26.82 -20.59 6.09
N GLY A 9 26.26 -21.03 7.22
CA GLY A 9 24.97 -20.56 7.72
C GLY A 9 24.99 -19.08 8.09
N LEU A 10 26.03 -18.63 8.79
CA LEU A 10 26.23 -17.23 9.12
C LEU A 10 26.37 -16.37 7.85
N LYS A 11 27.19 -16.83 6.89
CA LYS A 11 27.36 -16.12 5.61
C LYS A 11 26.02 -15.92 4.90
N ARG A 12 25.23 -16.99 4.74
CA ARG A 12 23.92 -16.93 4.09
C ARG A 12 22.95 -15.98 4.82
N ASN A 13 22.97 -15.97 6.15
CA ASN A 13 22.12 -15.07 6.94
C ASN A 13 22.52 -13.60 6.79
N VAL A 14 23.82 -13.32 6.68
CA VAL A 14 24.34 -11.96 6.43
C VAL A 14 23.94 -11.50 5.03
N GLU A 15 24.13 -12.34 4.01
CA GLU A 15 23.72 -12.03 2.63
C GLU A 15 22.22 -11.71 2.54
N LEU A 16 21.37 -12.58 3.10
CA LEU A 16 19.92 -12.35 3.16
C LEU A 16 19.55 -11.05 3.89
N THR A 17 20.28 -10.69 4.95
CA THR A 17 20.01 -9.44 5.68
C THR A 17 20.43 -8.23 4.87
N LEU A 18 21.54 -8.34 4.14
CA LEU A 18 22.05 -7.27 3.27
C LEU A 18 21.11 -7.00 2.10
N ASP A 19 20.53 -8.05 1.51
CA ASP A 19 19.53 -7.92 0.44
C ASP A 19 18.28 -7.14 0.93
N ILE A 20 17.75 -7.49 2.11
CA ILE A 20 16.61 -6.77 2.71
C ILE A 20 16.94 -5.30 2.97
N LEU A 21 18.11 -5.03 3.57
CA LEU A 21 18.54 -3.67 3.88
C LEU A 21 18.70 -2.83 2.60
N LYS A 22 19.22 -3.43 1.53
CA LYS A 22 19.31 -2.79 0.22
C LYS A 22 17.93 -2.44 -0.32
N SER A 23 16.98 -3.37 -0.25
CA SER A 23 15.59 -3.14 -0.68
C SER A 23 14.92 -2.02 0.11
N ILE A 24 15.15 -1.94 1.43
CA ILE A 24 14.68 -0.84 2.29
C ILE A 24 15.31 0.49 1.85
N SER A 25 16.62 0.51 1.62
CA SER A 25 17.34 1.73 1.20
C SER A 25 16.81 2.27 -0.12
N ILE A 26 16.56 1.40 -1.10
CA ILE A 26 16.00 1.80 -2.41
C ILE A 26 14.58 2.38 -2.24
N ALA A 27 13.75 1.74 -1.41
CA ALA A 27 12.40 2.24 -1.17
C ALA A 27 12.40 3.62 -0.49
N TRP A 28 13.32 3.86 0.45
CA TRP A 28 13.46 5.16 1.10
C TRP A 28 14.01 6.22 0.16
N ASP A 29 15.00 5.88 -0.67
CA ASP A 29 15.55 6.79 -1.68
C ASP A 29 14.46 7.24 -2.66
N LYS A 30 13.63 6.30 -3.15
CA LYS A 30 12.45 6.61 -3.95
C LYS A 30 11.50 7.57 -3.22
N GLN A 31 11.22 7.33 -1.94
CA GLN A 31 10.26 8.10 -1.16
C GLN A 31 10.77 9.51 -0.78
N GLN A 32 12.09 9.67 -0.65
CA GLN A 32 12.74 10.94 -0.29
C GLN A 32 13.07 11.80 -1.51
N LYS A 33 12.96 11.26 -2.71
CA LYS A 33 13.21 12.00 -3.95
C LYS A 33 12.25 13.18 -4.08
N ASP A 34 12.74 14.32 -4.56
CA ASP A 34 11.96 15.56 -4.72
C ASP A 34 10.72 15.41 -5.62
N CYS A 35 10.73 14.43 -6.53
CA CYS A 35 9.59 14.15 -7.41
C CYS A 35 8.61 13.12 -6.84
N CYS A 36 8.84 12.60 -5.63
CA CYS A 36 7.93 11.64 -5.00
C CYS A 36 6.70 12.36 -4.46
N CYS A 37 5.53 12.01 -4.97
CA CYS A 37 4.26 12.50 -4.48
C CYS A 37 3.74 11.61 -3.34
N ILE A 38 2.81 12.14 -2.55
CA ILE A 38 2.17 11.39 -1.45
C ILE A 38 1.46 10.13 -1.98
N ALA A 39 0.90 10.21 -3.20
CA ALA A 39 0.24 9.10 -3.89
C ALA A 39 1.19 7.91 -4.19
N ASP A 40 2.48 8.17 -4.43
CA ASP A 40 3.49 7.15 -4.72
C ASP A 40 3.85 6.31 -3.50
N THR A 41 3.70 6.88 -2.30
CA THR A 41 4.11 6.25 -1.05
C THR A 41 3.42 4.90 -0.84
N GLY A 42 2.14 4.79 -1.21
CA GLY A 42 1.38 3.54 -1.15
C GLY A 42 2.01 2.45 -2.01
N LYS A 43 2.34 2.76 -3.26
CA LYS A 43 2.96 1.81 -4.20
C LYS A 43 4.37 1.41 -3.74
N ILE A 44 5.22 2.38 -3.40
CA ILE A 44 6.61 2.13 -2.96
C ILE A 44 6.63 1.20 -1.75
N ARG A 45 5.74 1.43 -0.77
CA ARG A 45 5.67 0.61 0.45
C ARG A 45 5.15 -0.81 0.18
N LYS A 46 4.18 -0.97 -0.74
CA LYS A 46 3.68 -2.29 -1.15
C LYS A 46 4.73 -3.08 -1.93
N GLU A 47 5.47 -2.45 -2.84
CA GLU A 47 6.62 -3.07 -3.53
C GLU A 47 7.68 -3.57 -2.55
N LEU A 48 8.01 -2.76 -1.53
CA LEU A 48 8.94 -3.15 -0.47
C LEU A 48 8.42 -4.36 0.31
N GLN A 49 7.12 -4.40 0.63
CA GLN A 49 6.54 -5.51 1.37
C GLN A 49 6.64 -6.84 0.60
N GLU A 50 6.33 -6.82 -0.70
CA GLU A 50 6.44 -8.02 -1.54
C GLU A 50 7.90 -8.49 -1.66
N THR A 51 8.85 -7.55 -1.72
CA THR A 51 10.28 -7.87 -1.73
C THR A 51 10.71 -8.56 -0.42
N VAL A 52 10.31 -8.00 0.73
CA VAL A 52 10.61 -8.61 2.04
C VAL A 52 9.95 -9.98 2.19
N LYS A 53 8.72 -10.16 1.69
CA LYS A 53 8.03 -11.47 1.68
C LYS A 53 8.81 -12.50 0.87
N LYS A 54 9.31 -12.13 -0.31
CA LYS A 54 10.10 -12.99 -1.19
C LYS A 54 11.45 -13.38 -0.59
N GLU A 55 12.13 -12.44 0.06
CA GLU A 55 13.45 -12.66 0.66
C GLU A 55 13.39 -13.41 2.00
N THR A 56 12.25 -13.33 2.70
CA THR A 56 12.08 -13.93 4.05
C THR A 56 10.80 -14.73 4.25
N PRO A 57 10.44 -15.66 3.34
CA PRO A 57 9.13 -16.31 3.34
C PRO A 57 8.83 -17.09 4.64
N ASN A 58 9.87 -17.66 5.27
CA ASN A 58 9.75 -18.46 6.48
C ASN A 58 10.00 -17.68 7.78
N ASN A 59 10.32 -16.39 7.72
CA ASN A 59 10.65 -15.59 8.90
C ASN A 59 9.44 -14.76 9.35
N LYS A 60 8.51 -15.42 10.05
CA LYS A 60 7.25 -14.80 10.54
C LYS A 60 7.49 -13.52 11.35
N VAL A 61 8.57 -13.46 12.13
CA VAL A 61 8.92 -12.29 12.94
C VAL A 61 9.25 -11.08 12.06
N LYS A 62 10.10 -11.27 11.04
CA LYS A 62 10.44 -10.19 10.09
C LYS A 62 9.23 -9.75 9.27
N LEU A 63 8.40 -10.69 8.82
CA LEU A 63 7.17 -10.38 8.07
C LEU A 63 6.18 -9.57 8.92
N GLN A 64 5.99 -9.95 10.19
CA GLN A 64 5.10 -9.22 11.11
C GLN A 64 5.65 -7.83 11.43
N ALA A 65 6.95 -7.70 11.67
CA ALA A 65 7.59 -6.41 11.87
C ALA A 65 7.44 -5.49 10.65
N GLY A 66 7.61 -6.04 9.43
CA GLY A 66 7.40 -5.33 8.18
C GLY A 66 5.96 -4.85 8.02
N LYS A 67 4.98 -5.73 8.27
CA LYS A 67 3.55 -5.35 8.25
C LYS A 67 3.25 -4.23 9.24
N LYS A 68 3.68 -4.36 10.50
CA LYS A 68 3.48 -3.33 11.54
C LYS A 68 4.05 -1.97 11.13
N ARG A 69 5.26 -1.95 10.56
CA ARG A 69 5.89 -0.69 10.10
C ARG A 69 5.15 -0.07 8.93
N MET A 70 4.57 -0.89 8.05
CA MET A 70 3.77 -0.41 6.93
C MET A 70 2.43 0.18 7.42
N ASP A 71 1.75 -0.49 8.35
CA ASP A 71 0.50 0.00 8.94
C ASP A 71 0.71 1.32 9.72
N GLN A 72 1.94 1.57 10.21
CA GLN A 72 2.32 2.85 10.82
C GLN A 72 2.61 3.95 9.78
N ALA A 73 3.14 3.58 8.62
CA ALA A 73 3.56 4.53 7.59
C ALA A 73 2.39 4.95 6.68
N LEU A 74 1.52 4.00 6.32
CA LEU A 74 0.38 4.25 5.47
C LEU A 74 -0.80 4.69 6.31
N THR A 75 -1.40 5.81 5.91
CA THR A 75 -2.54 6.42 6.58
C THR A 75 -3.62 6.70 5.55
N PRO A 76 -4.88 6.93 5.96
CA PRO A 76 -5.95 7.28 5.02
C PRO A 76 -5.64 8.50 4.13
N SER A 77 -4.74 9.38 4.56
CA SER A 77 -4.30 10.52 3.73
C SER A 77 -3.46 10.08 2.53
N HIS A 78 -2.62 9.04 2.69
CA HIS A 78 -1.86 8.45 1.59
C HIS A 78 -2.78 7.75 0.59
N PHE A 79 -3.81 7.07 1.10
CA PHE A 79 -4.82 6.43 0.26
C PHE A 79 -5.65 7.48 -0.49
N LEU A 80 -6.10 8.54 0.17
CA LEU A 80 -6.79 9.66 -0.48
C LEU A 80 -5.95 10.28 -1.60
N ALA A 81 -4.66 10.51 -1.37
CA ALA A 81 -3.75 11.00 -2.41
C ALA A 81 -3.70 10.03 -3.60
N ASN A 82 -3.68 8.72 -3.36
CA ASN A 82 -3.74 7.71 -4.41
C ASN A 82 -5.07 7.70 -5.19
N ILE A 83 -6.20 8.03 -4.54
CA ILE A 83 -7.51 8.17 -5.20
C ILE A 83 -7.52 9.40 -6.12
N LEU A 84 -7.01 10.52 -5.64
CA LEU A 84 -7.05 11.81 -6.34
C LEU A 84 -5.99 11.93 -7.45
N ASP A 85 -5.03 11.01 -7.48
CA ASP A 85 -3.98 10.97 -8.49
C ASP A 85 -4.47 10.27 -9.77
N SER A 86 -4.35 10.96 -10.91
CA SER A 86 -4.78 10.45 -12.22
C SER A 86 -3.99 9.23 -12.71
N GLU A 87 -2.78 9.02 -12.23
CA GLU A 87 -1.96 7.85 -12.60
C GLU A 87 -2.40 6.60 -11.84
N TYR A 88 -2.89 6.76 -10.62
CA TYR A 88 -3.24 5.65 -9.74
C TYR A 88 -4.73 5.33 -9.72
N GLN A 89 -5.62 6.32 -9.61
CA GLN A 89 -7.09 6.16 -9.68
C GLN A 89 -7.62 4.93 -8.91
N CYS A 90 -7.25 4.78 -7.63
CA CYS A 90 -7.63 3.64 -6.77
C CYS A 90 -7.07 2.25 -7.16
N ARG A 91 -6.27 2.11 -8.22
CA ARG A 91 -5.75 0.80 -8.68
C ARG A 91 -4.83 0.14 -7.65
N CYS A 92 -4.20 0.95 -6.81
CA CYS A 92 -3.28 0.47 -5.79
C CYS A 92 -3.93 0.28 -4.42
N LEU A 93 -5.27 0.39 -4.27
CA LEU A 93 -5.95 0.29 -2.98
C LEU A 93 -6.77 -0.99 -2.81
N THR A 94 -6.74 -1.56 -1.61
CA THR A 94 -7.65 -2.64 -1.19
C THR A 94 -9.01 -2.07 -0.77
N ALA A 95 -10.03 -2.92 -0.71
CA ALA A 95 -11.36 -2.52 -0.24
C ALA A 95 -11.37 -2.01 1.21
N GLU A 96 -10.44 -2.48 2.05
CA GLU A 96 -10.28 -1.99 3.43
C GLU A 96 -9.68 -0.58 3.45
N GLU A 97 -8.68 -0.32 2.62
CA GLU A 97 -8.01 0.98 2.52
C GLU A 97 -8.95 2.06 1.96
N GLU A 98 -9.75 1.71 0.94
CA GLU A 98 -10.80 2.59 0.42
C GLU A 98 -11.86 2.91 1.48
N ARG A 99 -12.35 1.89 2.19
CA ARG A 99 -13.33 2.09 3.26
C ARG A 99 -12.78 3.01 4.35
N ALA A 100 -11.54 2.78 4.80
CA ALA A 100 -10.89 3.62 5.80
C ALA A 100 -10.77 5.08 5.33
N THR A 101 -10.51 5.28 4.04
CA THR A 101 -10.45 6.62 3.41
C THR A 101 -11.82 7.29 3.40
N MET A 102 -12.86 6.58 2.98
CA MET A 102 -14.23 7.09 2.96
C MET A 102 -14.76 7.41 4.36
N THR A 103 -14.50 6.55 5.36
CA THR A 103 -14.86 6.81 6.76
C THR A 103 -14.22 8.08 7.28
N ARG A 104 -12.97 8.36 6.92
CA ARG A 104 -12.30 9.61 7.31
C ARG A 104 -12.82 10.81 6.52
N GLY A 105 -13.15 10.60 5.26
CA GLY A 105 -13.79 11.61 4.39
C GLY A 105 -15.16 12.06 4.89
N SER A 106 -15.89 11.22 5.64
CA SER A 106 -17.16 11.61 6.26
C SER A 106 -17.05 12.83 7.18
N ASN A 107 -15.86 13.13 7.71
CA ASN A 107 -15.60 14.34 8.49
C ASN A 107 -15.58 15.62 7.62
N HIS A 108 -15.51 15.47 6.30
CA HIS A 108 -15.55 16.54 5.31
C HIS A 108 -16.57 16.20 4.20
N PRO A 109 -17.88 16.26 4.48
CA PRO A 109 -18.91 15.81 3.54
C PRO A 109 -18.86 16.50 2.17
N SER A 110 -18.38 17.73 2.12
CA SER A 110 -18.24 18.51 0.88
C SER A 110 -17.19 17.97 -0.09
N SER A 111 -16.19 17.20 0.39
CA SER A 111 -15.15 16.63 -0.47
C SER A 111 -15.49 15.21 -0.97
N ILE A 112 -16.44 14.53 -0.33
CA ILE A 112 -16.86 13.17 -0.68
C ILE A 112 -17.30 13.03 -2.15
N PRO A 113 -18.12 13.93 -2.73
CA PRO A 113 -18.50 13.83 -4.14
C PRO A 113 -17.29 13.81 -5.08
N THR A 114 -16.26 14.63 -4.79
CA THR A 114 -15.01 14.65 -5.55
C THR A 114 -14.26 13.34 -5.40
N VAL A 115 -14.12 12.81 -4.18
CA VAL A 115 -13.47 11.52 -3.94
C VAL A 115 -14.17 10.39 -4.69
N ILE A 116 -15.50 10.37 -4.68
CA ILE A 116 -16.32 9.39 -5.42
C ILE A 116 -16.11 9.55 -6.93
N HIS A 117 -16.10 10.78 -7.44
CA HIS A 117 -15.88 11.04 -8.86
C HIS A 117 -14.54 10.48 -9.35
N PHE A 118 -13.45 10.75 -8.62
CA PHE A 118 -12.13 10.20 -8.94
C PHE A 118 -12.07 8.68 -8.77
N SER A 119 -12.73 8.14 -7.73
CA SER A 119 -12.81 6.69 -7.51
C SER A 119 -13.60 5.97 -8.61
N ALA A 120 -14.67 6.58 -9.12
CA ALA A 120 -15.49 6.07 -10.22
C ALA A 120 -14.76 6.14 -11.58
N GLY A 121 -13.74 7.00 -11.69
CA GLY A 121 -12.83 7.03 -12.85
C GLY A 121 -11.78 5.90 -12.85
N GLY A 122 -11.65 5.15 -11.75
CA GLY A 122 -10.93 3.87 -11.72
C GLY A 122 -11.67 2.78 -12.51
N GLU A 123 -11.01 1.66 -12.79
CA GLU A 123 -11.57 0.48 -13.47
C GLU A 123 -13.05 0.18 -13.11
N PRO A 124 -13.84 -0.45 -14.01
CA PRO A 124 -15.30 -0.54 -13.90
C PRO A 124 -15.73 -0.91 -12.48
N PHE A 125 -16.69 -0.12 -11.96
CA PHE A 125 -17.20 -0.17 -10.59
C PHE A 125 -17.05 -1.53 -9.93
N LYS A 126 -16.27 -1.58 -8.85
CA LYS A 126 -15.94 -2.83 -8.15
C LYS A 126 -17.24 -3.50 -7.70
N GLN A 127 -17.37 -4.82 -7.90
CA GLN A 127 -18.62 -5.58 -7.67
C GLN A 127 -19.24 -5.37 -6.28
N TYR A 128 -18.43 -5.13 -5.24
CA TYR A 128 -18.94 -4.84 -3.89
C TYR A 128 -19.63 -3.48 -3.75
N MET A 129 -19.57 -2.59 -4.74
CA MET A 129 -20.36 -1.36 -4.75
C MET A 129 -21.84 -1.63 -5.07
N PHE A 130 -22.16 -2.83 -5.56
CA PHE A 130 -23.50 -3.27 -5.94
C PHE A 130 -24.04 -4.37 -5.00
N VAL A 131 -23.75 -4.29 -3.70
CA VAL A 131 -24.36 -5.24 -2.74
C VAL A 131 -25.88 -5.11 -2.78
N ASP A 132 -26.60 -6.23 -2.83
CA ASP A 132 -28.06 -6.31 -2.92
C ASP A 132 -28.79 -5.44 -1.88
N ASP A 133 -28.22 -5.28 -0.69
CA ASP A 133 -28.78 -4.45 0.38
C ASP A 133 -28.77 -2.95 0.07
N GLY A 134 -27.83 -2.49 -0.77
CA GLY A 134 -27.80 -1.14 -1.30
C GLY A 134 -28.88 -0.95 -2.37
N LEU A 135 -28.99 -1.89 -3.31
CA LEU A 135 -29.98 -1.86 -4.39
C LEU A 135 -31.43 -1.87 -3.88
N LYS A 136 -31.70 -2.55 -2.76
CA LYS A 136 -33.03 -2.53 -2.10
C LYS A 136 -33.43 -1.16 -1.54
N LYS A 137 -32.48 -0.26 -1.29
CA LYS A 137 -32.73 1.07 -0.73
C LYS A 137 -32.78 2.19 -1.77
N VAL A 138 -32.38 1.90 -3.01
CA VAL A 138 -32.45 2.88 -4.09
C VAL A 138 -33.76 2.66 -4.84
N THR A 139 -34.74 3.52 -4.58
CA THR A 139 -35.95 3.57 -5.39
C THR A 139 -35.63 4.36 -6.67
N PRO A 140 -35.93 3.83 -7.87
CA PRO A 140 -35.81 4.63 -9.08
C PRO A 140 -36.70 5.87 -8.95
N LEU A 141 -36.13 7.05 -9.20
CA LEU A 141 -36.95 8.24 -9.43
C LEU A 141 -37.56 8.08 -10.82
N ASN A 142 -38.87 7.84 -10.85
CA ASN A 142 -39.67 7.96 -12.08
C ASN A 142 -39.83 9.43 -12.48
#